data_AF-A0A381U3L8-F1
#
_entry.id   AF-A0A381U3L8-F1
#
_cell.length_a   1.000
_cell.length_b   1.000
_cell.length_c   1.000
_cell.angle_alpha   90.00
_cell.angle_beta   90.00
_cell.angle_gamma   90.00
#
_symmetry.space_group_name_H-M   'P 1'
#
loop_
_entity.id
_entity.type
_entity.pdbx_description
1 polymer ?
#
loop_
_entity_poly.entity_id
_entity_poly.type
_entity_poly.pdbx_seq_one_letter_code
_entity_poly.pdbx_strand_id
1 'polypeptide(L)'
;MYATVTRIFGSTLPASIACWLGVVSLSQAQPASGAEGQATYRALLDEYCVSCHNQALVEGSGDARTALVSQLRAVGLTLDTLDLSAVGGSAAHWEQVVRKLRAGLMPPAGRPRPDSALLDGFRAWLESRLDENW
;
A
#
# COMPACT_ATOMS: atom_id res chain seq x y z
N MET A 1 -22.80 -2.78 84.85
CA MET A 1 -23.79 -3.41 83.95
C MET A 1 -23.01 -4.02 82.79
N TYR A 2 -22.43 -5.21 83.01
CA TYR A 2 -22.93 -6.50 82.49
C TYR A 2 -23.12 -6.50 80.97
N ALA A 3 -22.16 -7.08 80.23
CA ALA A 3 -22.39 -8.32 79.47
C ALA A 3 -21.08 -8.80 78.81
N THR A 4 -20.93 -10.11 78.87
CA THR A 4 -19.77 -10.96 78.57
C THR A 4 -19.84 -11.49 77.13
N VAL A 5 -18.84 -12.30 76.73
CA VAL A 5 -18.85 -13.40 75.72
C VAL A 5 -18.51 -12.97 74.27
N THR A 6 -17.68 -13.64 73.45
CA THR A 6 -16.77 -14.80 73.56
C THR A 6 -15.93 -14.87 72.26
N ARG A 7 -14.71 -15.44 72.34
CA ARG A 7 -13.80 -15.74 71.23
C ARG A 7 -14.40 -16.73 70.22
N ILE A 8 -14.13 -16.56 68.92
CA ILE A 8 -14.04 -17.70 67.98
C ILE A 8 -12.83 -17.54 67.05
N PHE A 9 -12.07 -18.63 66.95
CA PHE A 9 -10.94 -18.91 66.08
C PHE A 9 -11.35 -19.08 64.61
N GLY A 10 -10.44 -18.70 63.71
CA GLY A 10 -10.05 -19.53 62.55
C GLY A 10 -10.87 -19.41 61.28
N SER A 11 -10.20 -19.08 60.18
CA SER A 11 -10.25 -19.88 58.94
C SER A 11 -9.23 -19.38 57.90
N THR A 12 -8.63 -20.34 57.24
CA THR A 12 -7.51 -20.31 56.29
C THR A 12 -7.99 -20.21 54.83
N LEU A 13 -7.29 -19.39 54.02
CA LEU A 13 -6.96 -19.52 52.57
C LEU A 13 -8.12 -19.71 51.54
N PRO A 14 -7.88 -19.66 50.21
CA PRO A 14 -7.06 -18.78 49.35
C PRO A 14 -7.90 -18.26 48.14
N ALA A 15 -7.32 -17.50 47.19
CA ALA A 15 -7.51 -17.64 45.73
C ALA A 15 -7.22 -16.35 44.94
N SER A 16 -6.05 -16.33 44.34
CA SER A 16 -5.75 -15.94 42.95
C SER A 16 -6.82 -15.13 42.19
N ILE A 17 -6.61 -13.82 42.08
CA ILE A 17 -7.16 -13.04 40.95
C ILE A 17 -6.12 -13.12 39.84
N ALA A 18 -6.30 -14.09 38.94
CA ALA A 18 -5.59 -14.15 37.67
C ALA A 18 -6.02 -12.95 36.82
N CYS A 19 -5.15 -11.95 36.72
CA CYS A 19 -5.27 -10.86 35.76
C CYS A 19 -4.99 -11.46 34.37
N TRP A 20 -6.07 -11.84 33.67
CA TRP A 20 -5.98 -12.30 32.28
C TRP A 20 -5.48 -11.13 31.43
N LEU A 21 -4.18 -11.15 31.10
CA LEU A 21 -3.61 -10.38 30.01
C LEU A 21 -4.29 -10.86 28.72
N GLY A 22 -5.38 -10.19 28.34
CA GLY A 22 -6.02 -10.38 27.05
C GLY A 22 -5.03 -10.01 25.95
N VAL A 23 -4.51 -11.03 25.27
CA VAL A 23 -3.74 -10.87 24.04
C VAL A 23 -4.69 -10.31 22.98
N VAL A 24 -4.60 -9.01 22.71
CA VAL A 24 -5.22 -8.40 21.54
C VAL A 24 -4.41 -8.88 20.33
N SER A 25 -4.91 -9.88 19.62
CA SER A 25 -4.37 -10.22 18.30
C SER A 25 -4.72 -9.09 17.34
N LEU A 26 -3.75 -8.21 17.07
CA LEU A 26 -3.80 -7.38 15.87
C LEU A 26 -3.65 -8.32 14.68
N SER A 27 -4.74 -8.56 13.95
CA SER A 27 -4.66 -9.14 12.60
C SER A 27 -3.93 -8.14 11.71
N GLN A 28 -2.61 -8.31 11.59
CA GLN A 28 -1.84 -7.71 10.52
C GLN A 28 -2.41 -8.26 9.21
N ALA A 29 -2.99 -7.40 8.37
CA ALA A 29 -3.34 -7.76 7.01
C ALA A 29 -2.05 -8.20 6.31
N GLN A 30 -1.94 -9.51 6.07
CA GLN A 30 -0.74 -10.08 5.47
C GLN A 30 -0.68 -9.60 4.02
N PRO A 31 0.43 -9.00 3.56
CA PRO A 31 0.54 -8.60 2.17
C PRO A 31 0.38 -9.84 1.30
N ALA A 32 -0.34 -9.71 0.19
CA ALA A 32 -0.45 -10.76 -0.81
C ALA A 32 0.95 -11.27 -1.13
N SER A 33 1.11 -12.60 -1.08
CA SER A 33 2.29 -13.35 -1.52
C SER A 33 2.91 -12.68 -2.75
N GLY A 34 4.24 -12.45 -2.73
CA GLY A 34 4.90 -11.49 -3.61
C GLY A 34 4.52 -11.58 -5.10
N ALA A 35 4.25 -12.77 -5.63
CA ALA A 35 3.82 -12.97 -7.02
C ALA A 35 2.34 -12.63 -7.27
N GLU A 36 1.43 -12.96 -6.35
CA GLU A 36 0.00 -12.67 -6.46
C GLU A 36 -0.28 -11.16 -6.29
N GLY A 37 0.45 -10.52 -5.38
CA GLY A 37 0.46 -9.06 -5.26
C GLY A 37 0.97 -8.38 -6.52
N GLN A 38 2.07 -8.86 -7.10
CA GLN A 38 2.62 -8.31 -8.35
C GLN A 38 1.64 -8.45 -9.53
N ALA A 39 0.97 -9.59 -9.70
CA ALA A 39 -0.03 -9.76 -10.75
C ALA A 39 -1.20 -8.78 -10.59
N THR A 40 -1.67 -8.59 -9.35
CA THR A 40 -2.72 -7.61 -9.02
C THR A 40 -2.30 -6.18 -9.37
N TYR A 41 -1.07 -5.79 -9.00
CA TYR A 41 -0.54 -4.46 -9.30
C TYR A 41 -0.26 -4.26 -10.79
N ARG A 42 0.10 -5.32 -11.51
CA ARG A 42 0.21 -5.25 -12.96
C ARG A 42 -1.14 -4.99 -13.62
N ALA A 43 -2.19 -5.70 -13.22
CA ALA A 43 -3.55 -5.43 -13.70
C ALA A 43 -4.01 -3.99 -13.40
N LEU A 44 -3.68 -3.45 -12.21
CA LEU A 44 -3.94 -2.04 -11.88
C LEU A 44 -3.22 -1.08 -12.84
N LEU A 45 -1.95 -1.32 -13.12
CA LEU A 45 -1.16 -0.47 -14.00
C LEU A 45 -1.72 -0.51 -15.42
N ASP A 46 -2.03 -1.69 -15.93
CA ASP A 46 -2.49 -1.88 -17.30
C ASP A 46 -3.82 -1.14 -17.56
N GLU A 47 -4.75 -1.21 -16.60
CA GLU A 47 -6.05 -0.56 -16.70
C GLU A 47 -5.96 0.97 -16.53
N TYR A 48 -5.28 1.44 -15.47
CA TYR A 48 -5.39 2.83 -15.03
C TYR A 48 -4.22 3.73 -15.41
N CYS A 49 -3.05 3.16 -15.74
CA CYS A 49 -1.82 3.91 -15.92
C CYS A 49 -1.25 3.78 -17.33
N VAL A 50 -1.15 2.54 -17.84
CA VAL A 50 -0.57 2.22 -19.15
C VAL A 50 -1.39 2.79 -20.29
N SER A 51 -2.70 2.98 -20.13
CA SER A 51 -3.52 3.63 -21.16
C SER A 51 -3.01 5.02 -21.59
N CYS A 52 -2.23 5.71 -20.75
CA CYS A 52 -1.59 7.00 -21.07
C CYS A 52 -0.06 6.98 -20.99
N HIS A 53 0.53 6.18 -20.11
CA HIS A 53 1.97 6.08 -19.90
C HIS A 53 2.52 4.81 -20.55
N ASN A 54 2.54 4.78 -21.88
CA ASN A 54 3.03 3.64 -22.66
C ASN A 54 4.04 4.04 -23.74
N GLN A 55 4.81 3.06 -24.19
CA GLN A 55 5.84 3.23 -25.21
C GLN A 55 5.26 3.81 -26.51
N ALA A 56 4.12 3.31 -26.98
CA ALA A 56 3.52 3.75 -28.24
C ALA A 56 3.15 5.26 -28.24
N LEU A 57 2.66 5.79 -27.12
CA LEU A 57 2.34 7.21 -26.99
C LEU A 57 3.58 8.10 -26.90
N VAL A 58 4.62 7.62 -26.20
CA VAL A 58 5.88 8.33 -26.00
C VAL A 58 6.72 8.37 -27.29
N GLU A 59 6.83 7.26 -27.99
CA GLU A 59 7.69 7.11 -29.17
C GLU A 59 7.00 7.45 -30.48
N GLY A 60 5.67 7.50 -30.50
CA GLY A 60 4.91 7.78 -31.72
C GLY A 60 5.30 9.10 -32.38
N SER A 61 5.54 9.09 -33.69
CA SER A 61 5.97 10.25 -34.47
C SER A 61 4.83 11.05 -35.12
N GLY A 62 3.59 10.56 -35.02
CA GLY A 62 2.43 11.29 -35.55
C GLY A 62 2.24 12.64 -34.84
N ASP A 63 1.58 13.59 -35.52
CA ASP A 63 1.23 14.89 -34.93
C ASP A 63 0.72 14.70 -33.50
N ALA A 64 1.31 15.43 -32.55
CA ALA A 64 0.81 15.46 -31.19
C ALA A 64 -0.55 16.18 -31.22
N ARG A 65 -1.60 15.44 -31.58
CA ARG A 65 -2.94 15.96 -31.91
C ARG A 65 -3.56 16.77 -30.77
N THR A 66 -2.98 16.68 -29.57
CA THR A 66 -3.36 17.45 -28.40
C THR A 66 -2.13 17.81 -27.57
N ALA A 67 -2.21 18.91 -26.82
CA ALA A 67 -1.17 19.33 -25.87
C ALA A 67 -0.86 18.25 -24.81
N LEU A 68 -1.82 17.37 -24.52
CA LEU A 68 -1.63 16.25 -23.59
C LEU A 68 -0.62 15.24 -24.14
N VAL A 69 -0.69 14.89 -25.43
CA VAL A 69 0.24 13.94 -26.04
C VAL A 69 1.66 14.51 -26.05
N SER A 70 1.84 15.79 -26.36
CA SER A 70 3.15 16.45 -26.27
C SER A 70 3.73 16.38 -24.86
N GLN A 71 2.90 16.58 -23.83
CA GLN A 71 3.33 16.46 -22.43
C GLN A 71 3.74 15.03 -22.07
N LEU A 72 2.98 14.02 -22.49
CA LEU A 72 3.31 12.62 -22.24
C LEU A 72 4.65 12.22 -22.88
N ARG A 73 4.90 12.66 -24.12
CA ARG A 73 6.20 12.47 -24.80
C ARG A 73 7.35 13.15 -24.07
N ALA A 74 7.14 14.39 -23.60
CA ALA A 74 8.15 15.12 -22.84
C ALA A 74 8.46 14.47 -21.48
N VAL A 75 7.47 13.83 -20.85
CA VAL A 75 7.66 13.06 -19.61
C VAL A 75 8.42 11.74 -19.88
N GLY A 76 8.16 11.08 -21.01
CA GLY A 76 8.92 9.90 -21.42
C GLY A 76 8.69 8.64 -20.57
N LEU A 77 7.62 8.57 -19.78
CA LEU A 77 7.34 7.45 -18.89
C LEU A 77 6.52 6.35 -19.61
N THR A 78 7.09 5.15 -19.70
CA THR A 78 6.53 3.97 -20.39
C THR A 78 6.33 2.81 -19.40
N LEU A 79 5.19 2.76 -18.70
CA LEU A 79 4.94 1.80 -17.63
C LEU A 79 4.65 0.37 -18.13
N ASP A 80 4.34 0.22 -19.41
CA ASP A 80 4.20 -1.04 -20.13
C ASP A 80 5.52 -1.79 -20.30
N THR A 81 6.66 -1.10 -20.23
CA THR A 81 7.99 -1.69 -20.38
C THR A 81 8.67 -2.00 -19.05
N LEU A 82 8.13 -1.52 -17.93
CA LEU A 82 8.75 -1.67 -16.61
C LEU A 82 8.31 -2.96 -15.91
N ASP A 83 9.30 -3.68 -15.36
CA ASP A 83 9.11 -4.95 -14.64
C ASP A 83 8.90 -4.73 -13.12
N LEU A 84 7.80 -5.28 -12.59
CA LEU A 84 7.50 -5.26 -11.14
C LEU A 84 8.31 -6.29 -10.34
N SER A 85 8.93 -7.27 -11.01
CA SER A 85 9.81 -8.23 -10.34
C SER A 85 11.17 -7.60 -9.99
N ALA A 86 11.54 -6.53 -10.69
CA ALA A 86 12.85 -5.85 -10.61
C ALA A 86 12.72 -4.32 -10.43
N VAL A 87 11.87 -3.88 -9.51
CA VAL A 87 11.58 -2.44 -9.23
C VAL A 87 12.85 -1.60 -9.08
N GLY A 88 13.84 -2.05 -8.30
CA GLY A 88 15.08 -1.32 -8.08
C GLY A 88 15.90 -1.05 -9.35
N GLY A 89 15.80 -1.90 -10.37
CA GLY A 89 16.47 -1.68 -11.66
C GLY A 89 15.91 -0.49 -12.45
N SER A 90 14.76 0.04 -12.07
CA SER A 90 14.11 1.22 -12.68
C SER A 90 13.66 2.24 -11.63
N ALA A 91 14.39 2.37 -10.52
CA ALA A 91 14.01 3.18 -9.37
C ALA A 91 13.57 4.61 -9.73
N ALA A 92 14.33 5.30 -10.59
CA ALA A 92 14.02 6.67 -11.01
C ALA A 92 12.64 6.82 -11.70
N HIS A 93 12.15 5.80 -12.40
CA HIS A 93 10.82 5.83 -12.99
C HIS A 93 9.74 5.58 -11.92
N TRP A 94 9.96 4.61 -11.04
CA TRP A 94 9.02 4.26 -9.98
C TRP A 94 8.88 5.35 -8.91
N GLU A 95 9.96 6.07 -8.58
CA GLU A 95 9.91 7.23 -7.69
C GLU A 95 9.02 8.35 -8.25
N GLN A 96 9.03 8.56 -9.57
CA GLN A 96 8.12 9.51 -10.20
C GLN A 96 6.66 9.08 -10.06
N VAL A 97 6.37 7.79 -10.22
CA VAL A 97 5.04 7.21 -9.98
C VAL A 97 4.62 7.44 -8.54
N VAL A 98 5.44 7.04 -7.57
CA VAL A 98 5.18 7.21 -6.13
C VAL A 98 4.87 8.68 -5.82
N ARG A 99 5.66 9.63 -6.33
CA ARG A 99 5.40 11.07 -6.12
C ARG A 99 4.04 11.52 -6.64
N LYS A 100 3.61 11.03 -7.81
CA LYS A 100 2.30 11.36 -8.39
C LYS A 100 1.16 10.73 -7.60
N LEU A 101 1.34 9.50 -7.12
CA LEU A 101 0.36 8.80 -6.28
C LEU A 101 0.22 9.48 -4.91
N ARG A 102 1.33 9.87 -4.26
CA ARG A 102 1.31 10.65 -3.00
C ARG A 102 0.54 11.96 -3.13
N ALA A 103 0.66 12.62 -4.29
CA ALA A 103 -0.03 13.88 -4.55
C ALA A 103 -1.50 13.69 -5.01
N GLY A 104 -1.98 12.45 -5.20
CA GLY A 104 -3.31 12.18 -5.72
C GLY A 104 -3.54 12.67 -7.16
N LEU A 105 -2.46 12.95 -7.91
CA LEU A 105 -2.54 13.55 -9.25
C LEU A 105 -2.76 12.52 -10.36
N MET A 106 -2.66 11.22 -10.05
CA MET A 106 -2.84 10.14 -11.02
C MET A 106 -3.84 9.08 -10.52
N PRO A 107 -4.74 8.58 -11.41
CA PRO A 107 -5.06 9.13 -12.74
C PRO A 107 -5.56 10.60 -12.66
N PRO A 108 -5.45 11.42 -13.73
CA PRO A 108 -5.90 12.81 -13.68
C PRO A 108 -7.44 12.90 -13.54
N ALA A 109 -7.96 14.07 -13.14
CA ALA A 109 -9.39 14.29 -13.03
C ALA A 109 -10.12 13.97 -14.35
N GLY A 110 -11.30 13.35 -14.26
CA GLY A 110 -12.08 12.92 -15.42
C GLY A 110 -11.65 11.57 -16.02
N ARG A 111 -10.63 10.90 -15.47
CA ARG A 111 -10.31 9.51 -15.80
C ARG A 111 -10.87 8.54 -14.75
N PRO A 112 -11.19 7.29 -15.13
CA PRO A 112 -11.48 6.24 -14.17
C PRO A 112 -10.36 6.17 -13.13
N ARG A 113 -10.74 6.08 -11.85
CA ARG A 113 -9.78 5.90 -10.76
C ARG A 113 -10.03 4.54 -10.11
N PRO A 114 -8.96 3.82 -9.74
CA PRO A 114 -9.10 2.61 -8.96
C PRO A 114 -9.64 2.94 -7.56
N ASP A 115 -10.06 1.89 -6.85
CA ASP A 115 -10.31 1.96 -5.41
C ASP A 115 -9.09 2.56 -4.68
N SER A 116 -9.35 3.46 -3.72
CA SER A 116 -8.27 4.18 -3.04
C SER A 116 -7.39 3.26 -2.20
N ALA A 117 -7.97 2.23 -1.56
CA ALA A 117 -7.19 1.30 -0.76
C ALA A 117 -6.27 0.44 -1.64
N LEU A 118 -6.73 0.06 -2.83
CA LEU A 118 -5.88 -0.63 -3.81
C LEU A 118 -4.73 0.27 -4.28
N LEU A 119 -4.99 1.55 -4.57
CA LEU A 119 -3.96 2.49 -5.02
C LEU A 119 -2.94 2.83 -3.91
N ASP A 120 -3.41 2.99 -2.67
CA ASP A 120 -2.56 3.21 -1.50
C ASP A 120 -1.71 1.97 -1.18
N GLY A 121 -2.29 0.77 -1.29
CA GLY A 121 -1.57 -0.49 -1.15
C GLY A 121 -0.46 -0.64 -2.20
N PHE A 122 -0.76 -0.33 -3.46
CA PHE A 122 0.23 -0.32 -4.53
C PHE A 122 1.35 0.69 -4.27
N ARG A 123 1.01 1.92 -3.85
CA ARG A 123 2.01 2.95 -3.50
C ARG A 123 2.93 2.48 -2.38
N ALA A 124 2.36 1.98 -1.29
CA ALA A 124 3.13 1.52 -0.13
C ALA A 124 4.05 0.33 -0.49
N TRP A 125 3.56 -0.57 -1.34
CA TRP A 125 4.37 -1.66 -1.86
C TRP A 125 5.53 -1.17 -2.74
N LEU A 126 5.29 -0.21 -3.66
CA LEU A 126 6.38 0.38 -4.45
C LEU A 126 7.45 1.03 -3.57
N GLU A 127 7.02 1.78 -2.54
CA GLU A 127 7.92 2.41 -1.58
C GLU A 127 8.79 1.36 -0.88
N SER A 128 8.21 0.26 -0.39
CA SER A 128 9.00 -0.79 0.26
C SER A 128 10.01 -1.44 -0.68
N ARG A 129 9.63 -1.67 -1.95
CA ARG A 129 10.54 -2.25 -2.97
C ARG A 129 11.65 -1.29 -3.38
N LEU A 130 11.44 0.02 -3.28
CA LEU A 130 12.46 1.03 -3.54
C LEU A 130 13.42 1.16 -2.36
N ASP A 131 12.90 1.11 -1.13
CA ASP A 131 13.70 1.17 0.10
C ASP A 131 14.63 -0.05 0.26
N GLU A 132 14.20 -1.24 -0.19
CA GLU A 132 15.03 -2.46 -0.24
C GLU A 132 16.27 -2.34 -1.16
N ASN A 133 16.28 -1.33 -2.03
CA ASN A 133 17.26 -1.16 -3.11
C ASN A 133 18.13 0.11 -2.95
N TRP A 134 18.11 0.74 -1.77
CA TRP A 134 19.01 1.82 -1.36
C TRP A 134 20.25 1.29 -0.63
#